data_AF-A0AA39GW51-F1
#
_entry.id   AF-A0AA39GW51-F1
#
_cell.length_a   1.000
_cell.length_b   1.000
_cell.length_c   1.000
_cell.angle_alpha   90.00
_cell.angle_beta   90.00
_cell.angle_gamma   90.00
#
_symmetry.space_group_name_H-M   'P 1'
#
loop_
_entity.id
_entity.type
_entity.pdbx_description
1 polymer ?
#
loop_
_entity_poly.entity_id
_entity_poly.type
_entity_poly.pdbx_seq_one_letter_code
_entity_poly.pdbx_strand_id
1 'polypeptide(L)'
;MELSRILLLLFAFLLASLDLIEAKRDGNQKFKVCCARQKKADKECKRMFCDFNKLSQDNISFFLNMCSPRGSTIKDMWDCASSHYDHTECCKKNNVIPECMRYCKADDVVTTDYKYLFCIQSFNGIRDCFRNHLDTHANIFGDN
;
A
#
# COMPACT_ATOMS: atom_id res chain seq x y z
N MET A 1 50.84 17.06 18.17
CA MET A 1 50.19 17.56 16.95
C MET A 1 49.66 16.41 16.09
N GLU A 2 50.42 15.33 15.92
CA GLU A 2 50.02 14.16 15.11
C GLU A 2 48.80 13.40 15.64
N LEU A 3 48.71 13.13 16.95
CA LEU A 3 47.59 12.37 17.54
C LEU A 3 46.23 13.07 17.36
N SER A 4 46.21 14.40 17.49
CA SER A 4 45.00 15.20 17.29
C SER A 4 44.55 15.21 15.83
N ARG A 5 45.48 15.22 14.88
CA ARG A 5 45.18 15.11 13.45
C ARG A 5 44.65 13.72 13.09
N ILE A 6 45.24 12.67 13.65
CA ILE A 6 44.76 11.28 13.45
C ILE A 6 43.35 11.12 14.01
N LEU A 7 43.07 11.65 15.21
CA LEU A 7 41.74 11.60 15.81
C LEU A 7 40.70 12.34 14.96
N LEU A 8 41.05 13.52 14.42
CA LEU A 8 40.19 14.29 13.53
C LEU A 8 39.92 13.56 12.21
N LEU A 9 40.92 12.90 11.62
CA LEU A 9 40.76 12.11 10.41
C LEU A 9 39.89 10.87 10.65
N LEU A 10 40.07 10.18 11.78
CA LEU A 10 39.22 9.05 12.16
C LEU A 10 37.78 9.46 12.40
N PHE A 11 37.56 10.61 13.06
CA PHE A 11 36.22 11.15 13.29
C PHE A 11 35.56 11.60 11.98
N ALA A 12 36.30 12.25 11.08
CA ALA A 12 35.81 12.60 9.75
C ALA A 12 35.50 11.37 8.90
N PHE A 13 36.30 10.30 9.00
CA PHE A 13 36.04 9.03 8.33
C PHE A 13 34.81 8.32 8.91
N LEU A 14 34.62 8.35 10.24
CA LEU A 14 33.44 7.82 10.90
C LEU A 14 32.17 8.57 10.48
N LEU A 15 32.23 9.91 10.42
CA LEU A 15 31.14 10.77 9.93
C LEU A 15 30.86 10.58 8.44
N ALA A 16 31.88 10.33 7.62
CA ALA A 16 31.71 10.04 6.20
C ALA A 16 31.18 8.62 5.93
N SER A 17 31.42 7.67 6.84
CA SER A 17 30.87 6.31 6.79
C SER A 17 29.45 6.20 7.35
N LEU A 18 28.90 7.28 7.92
CA LEU A 18 27.45 7.42 8.14
C LEU A 18 26.78 7.76 6.79
N ASP A 19 26.97 6.90 5.80
CA ASP A 19 26.05 6.84 4.68
C ASP A 19 24.66 6.66 5.30
N LEU A 20 23.76 7.63 5.03
CA LEU A 20 22.36 7.52 5.40
C LEU A 20 21.85 6.20 4.83
N ILE A 21 21.67 5.20 5.69
CA ILE A 21 20.77 4.08 5.41
C ILE A 21 19.40 4.74 5.39
N GLU A 22 19.00 5.28 4.25
CA GLU A 22 17.62 5.68 4.02
C GLU A 22 16.82 4.38 4.13
N ALA A 23 16.20 4.17 5.29
CA ALA A 23 15.42 2.98 5.55
C ALA A 23 14.29 2.94 4.51
N LYS A 24 14.44 2.05 3.52
CA LYS A 24 13.47 1.86 2.45
C LYS A 24 12.12 1.57 3.08
N ARG A 25 11.06 2.23 2.61
CA ARG A 25 9.73 2.03 3.17
C ARG A 25 9.25 0.62 2.85
N ASP A 26 8.55 0.00 3.79
CA ASP A 26 7.78 -1.21 3.50
C ASP A 26 6.51 -0.87 2.70
N GLY A 27 5.85 -1.87 2.14
CA GLY A 27 4.67 -1.67 1.29
C GLY A 27 3.49 -1.02 2.03
N ASN A 28 3.35 -1.27 3.34
CA ASN A 28 2.31 -0.64 4.15
C ASN A 28 2.60 0.86 4.38
N GLN A 29 3.86 1.21 4.59
CA GLN A 29 4.29 2.61 4.69
C GLN A 29 4.09 3.35 3.36
N LYS A 30 4.40 2.73 2.22
CA LYS A 30 4.15 3.32 0.89
C LYS A 30 2.66 3.52 0.62
N PHE A 31 1.83 2.56 1.02
CA PHE A 31 0.37 2.69 0.93
C PHE A 31 -0.16 3.88 1.76
N LYS A 32 0.30 4.02 3.01
CA LYS A 32 -0.05 5.16 3.89
C LYS A 32 0.30 6.51 3.29
N VAL A 33 1.53 6.65 2.78
CA VAL A 33 2.01 7.89 2.16
C VAL A 33 1.18 8.21 0.90
N CYS A 34 0.86 7.21 0.08
CA CYS A 34 0.00 7.40 -1.09
C CYS A 34 -1.37 7.97 -0.68
N CYS A 35 -2.04 7.34 0.29
CA CYS A 35 -3.32 7.82 0.78
C CYS A 35 -3.26 9.25 1.32
N ALA A 36 -2.19 9.62 2.03
CA ALA A 36 -2.02 10.99 2.53
C ALA A 36 -2.06 12.03 1.40
N ARG A 37 -1.59 11.66 0.20
CA ARG A 37 -1.58 12.51 -1.00
C ARG A 37 -2.94 12.57 -1.73
N GLN A 38 -3.86 11.64 -1.45
CA GLN A 38 -5.21 11.65 -2.01
C GLN A 38 -6.08 12.74 -1.37
N LYS A 39 -6.11 13.93 -1.98
CA LYS A 39 -6.83 15.10 -1.45
C LYS A 39 -8.36 14.96 -1.49
N LYS A 40 -8.89 14.17 -2.43
CA LYS A 40 -10.34 13.95 -2.62
C LYS A 40 -10.90 12.85 -1.73
N ALA A 41 -10.07 11.89 -1.34
CA ALA A 41 -10.46 10.82 -0.44
C ALA A 41 -10.76 11.35 0.97
N ASP A 42 -11.85 10.84 1.55
CA ASP A 42 -12.33 11.19 2.88
C ASP A 42 -11.26 10.93 3.96
N LYS A 43 -11.12 11.90 4.87
CA LYS A 43 -10.06 11.89 5.90
C LYS A 43 -10.22 10.73 6.88
N GLU A 44 -11.45 10.41 7.26
CA GLU A 44 -11.72 9.37 8.26
C GLU A 44 -11.50 7.98 7.68
N CYS A 45 -11.98 7.73 6.47
CA CYS A 45 -11.72 6.49 5.73
C CYS A 45 -10.22 6.23 5.58
N LYS A 46 -9.45 7.25 5.17
CA LYS A 46 -7.99 7.12 5.10
C LYS A 46 -7.36 6.78 6.44
N ARG A 47 -7.75 7.49 7.50
CA ARG A 47 -7.22 7.27 8.87
C ARG A 47 -7.47 5.85 9.35
N MET A 48 -8.63 5.29 9.04
CA MET A 48 -9.04 3.99 9.56
C MET A 48 -8.55 2.81 8.72
N PHE A 49 -8.46 2.98 7.40
CA PHE A 49 -8.29 1.86 6.47
C PHE A 49 -7.09 1.97 5.54
N CYS A 50 -6.34 3.07 5.49
CA CYS A 50 -5.06 3.11 4.75
C CYS A 50 -3.93 2.44 5.54
N ASP A 51 -4.11 1.14 5.79
CA ASP A 51 -3.13 0.23 6.37
C ASP A 51 -3.55 -1.18 5.95
N PHE A 52 -2.65 -2.01 5.40
CA PHE A 52 -2.98 -3.37 4.97
C PHE A 52 -3.43 -4.28 6.13
N ASN A 53 -3.11 -3.96 7.38
CA ASN A 53 -3.65 -4.69 8.53
C ASN A 53 -5.09 -4.27 8.87
N LYS A 54 -5.55 -3.12 8.36
CA LYS A 54 -6.91 -2.59 8.59
C LYS A 54 -7.81 -2.77 7.37
N LEU A 55 -7.28 -2.61 6.17
CA LEU A 55 -7.93 -3.02 4.93
C LEU A 55 -7.78 -4.53 4.80
N SER A 56 -8.62 -5.29 5.51
CA SER A 56 -8.58 -6.76 5.61
C SER A 56 -9.97 -7.36 5.41
N GLN A 57 -10.04 -8.67 5.21
CA GLN A 57 -11.30 -9.41 5.10
C GLN A 57 -12.24 -9.15 6.29
N ASP A 58 -11.73 -9.05 7.52
CA ASP A 58 -12.56 -8.84 8.71
C ASP A 58 -13.19 -7.44 8.74
N ASN A 59 -12.52 -6.46 8.13
CA ASN A 59 -12.94 -5.06 8.16
C ASN A 59 -13.55 -4.59 6.84
N ILE A 60 -13.52 -5.40 5.78
CA ILE A 60 -13.91 -4.96 4.43
C ILE A 60 -15.37 -4.52 4.37
N SER A 61 -16.27 -5.24 5.06
CA SER A 61 -17.69 -4.87 5.13
C SER A 61 -17.87 -3.49 5.78
N PHE A 62 -17.10 -3.20 6.83
CA PHE A 62 -17.15 -1.91 7.50
C PHE A 62 -16.56 -0.80 6.63
N PHE A 63 -15.43 -1.05 5.97
CA PHE A 63 -14.84 -0.14 4.98
C PHE A 63 -15.84 0.20 3.87
N LEU A 64 -16.48 -0.81 3.26
CA LEU A 64 -17.44 -0.61 2.18
C LEU A 64 -18.64 0.21 2.66
N ASN A 65 -19.25 -0.15 3.79
CA ASN A 65 -20.40 0.58 4.32
C ASN A 65 -20.07 2.05 4.66
N MET A 66 -18.90 2.28 5.25
CA MET A 66 -18.50 3.61 5.70
C MET A 66 -18.04 4.51 4.56
N CYS A 67 -17.30 3.96 3.59
CA CYS A 67 -16.55 4.73 2.59
C CYS A 67 -17.24 4.79 1.22
N SER A 68 -18.16 3.86 0.89
CA SER A 68 -18.91 3.92 -0.37
C SER A 68 -19.70 5.21 -0.59
N PRO A 69 -20.39 5.79 0.42
CA PRO A 69 -21.11 7.04 0.21
C PRO A 69 -20.18 8.28 0.16
N ARG A 70 -18.86 8.12 0.34
CA ARG A 70 -17.90 9.24 0.49
C ARG A 70 -17.16 9.56 -0.81
N GLY A 71 -17.89 9.70 -1.91
CA GLY A 71 -17.33 10.12 -3.21
C GLY A 71 -16.30 9.12 -3.78
N SER A 72 -15.16 9.62 -4.28
CA SER A 72 -14.11 8.78 -4.90
C SER A 72 -13.27 7.98 -3.91
N THR A 73 -13.54 8.05 -2.61
CA THR A 73 -12.68 7.53 -1.54
C THR A 73 -12.24 6.08 -1.74
N ILE A 74 -13.17 5.16 -2.05
CA ILE A 74 -12.83 3.75 -2.26
C ILE A 74 -11.88 3.59 -3.44
N LYS A 75 -12.17 4.27 -4.56
CA LYS A 75 -11.33 4.23 -5.75
C LYS A 75 -9.93 4.77 -5.44
N ASP A 76 -9.83 5.97 -4.87
CA ASP A 76 -8.55 6.63 -4.57
C ASP A 76 -7.67 5.79 -3.64
N MET A 77 -8.28 5.10 -2.67
CA MET A 77 -7.57 4.18 -1.77
C MET A 77 -7.16 2.89 -2.47
N TRP A 78 -8.01 2.33 -3.34
CA TRP A 78 -7.68 1.13 -4.10
C TRP A 78 -6.56 1.37 -5.11
N ASP A 79 -6.59 2.51 -5.81
CA ASP A 79 -5.52 2.94 -6.71
C ASP A 79 -4.18 2.97 -5.97
N CYS A 80 -4.17 3.51 -4.74
CA CYS A 80 -2.98 3.53 -3.88
C CYS A 80 -2.50 2.15 -3.44
N ALA A 81 -3.41 1.25 -3.05
CA ALA A 81 -3.05 -0.08 -2.60
C ALA A 81 -2.51 -0.94 -3.76
N SER A 82 -3.23 -0.94 -4.88
CA SER A 82 -2.93 -1.77 -6.05
C SER A 82 -1.80 -1.25 -6.93
N SER A 83 -1.47 0.04 -6.81
CA SER A 83 -0.50 0.71 -7.68
C SER A 83 -0.81 0.66 -9.18
N HIS A 84 -2.09 0.50 -9.56
CA HIS A 84 -2.53 0.31 -10.96
C HIS A 84 -1.79 -0.81 -11.71
N TYR A 85 -1.31 -1.80 -10.98
CA TYR A 85 -0.59 -2.93 -11.54
C TYR A 85 -1.52 -4.14 -11.67
N ASP A 86 -1.34 -4.95 -12.71
CA ASP A 86 -2.12 -6.19 -12.87
C ASP A 86 -1.57 -7.29 -11.95
N HIS A 87 -2.31 -7.59 -10.88
CA HIS A 87 -1.96 -8.62 -9.89
C HIS A 87 -2.52 -10.00 -10.21
N THR A 88 -3.11 -10.22 -11.40
CA THR A 88 -3.83 -11.48 -11.73
C THR A 88 -3.00 -12.73 -11.46
N GLU A 89 -1.71 -12.75 -11.83
CA GLU A 89 -0.83 -13.90 -11.60
C GLU A 89 -0.54 -14.13 -10.11
N CYS A 90 -0.43 -13.06 -9.32
CA CYS A 90 -0.29 -13.20 -7.86
C CYS A 90 -1.61 -13.70 -7.25
N CYS A 91 -2.74 -13.16 -7.68
CA CYS A 91 -4.06 -13.55 -7.18
C CYS A 91 -4.38 -15.01 -7.44
N LYS A 92 -4.04 -15.54 -8.62
CA LYS A 92 -4.16 -16.98 -8.93
C LYS A 92 -3.39 -17.84 -7.92
N LYS A 93 -2.16 -17.44 -7.58
CA LYS A 93 -1.32 -18.14 -6.59
C LYS A 93 -1.86 -18.02 -5.16
N ASN A 94 -2.61 -16.96 -4.87
CA ASN A 94 -3.23 -16.70 -3.57
C ASN A 94 -4.70 -17.17 -3.49
N ASN A 95 -5.10 -18.12 -4.34
CA ASN A 95 -6.42 -18.75 -4.33
C ASN A 95 -7.60 -17.76 -4.41
N VAL A 96 -7.42 -16.63 -5.09
CA VAL A 96 -8.54 -15.76 -5.47
C VAL A 96 -9.38 -16.51 -6.49
N ILE A 97 -10.69 -16.56 -6.30
CA ILE A 97 -11.58 -17.28 -7.22
C ILE A 97 -11.76 -16.49 -8.54
N PRO A 98 -12.00 -17.18 -9.69
CA PRO A 98 -12.07 -16.54 -11.00
C PRO A 98 -13.02 -15.34 -11.07
N GLU A 99 -14.17 -15.42 -10.42
CA GLU A 99 -15.22 -14.38 -10.40
C GLU A 99 -14.75 -13.09 -9.71
N CYS A 100 -13.72 -13.17 -8.86
CA CYS A 100 -13.16 -12.05 -8.11
C CYS A 100 -11.88 -11.48 -8.74
N MET A 101 -11.36 -12.08 -9.82
CA MET A 101 -10.13 -11.64 -10.48
C MET A 101 -10.20 -10.21 -11.02
N ARG A 102 -11.40 -9.67 -11.25
CA ARG A 102 -11.56 -8.27 -11.65
C ARG A 102 -10.92 -7.29 -10.66
N TYR A 103 -10.89 -7.66 -9.38
CA TYR A 103 -10.28 -6.83 -8.33
C TYR A 103 -8.75 -6.88 -8.35
N CYS A 104 -8.15 -7.85 -9.04
CA CYS A 104 -6.70 -8.03 -9.14
C CYS A 104 -6.07 -7.20 -10.25
N LYS A 105 -6.77 -7.01 -11.37
CA LYS A 105 -6.22 -6.26 -12.53
C LYS A 105 -5.94 -4.80 -12.22
N ALA A 106 -6.72 -4.20 -11.32
CA ALA A 106 -6.58 -2.83 -10.85
C ALA A 106 -6.49 -1.75 -11.97
N ASP A 107 -7.04 -2.08 -13.14
CA ASP A 107 -7.11 -1.27 -14.36
C ASP A 107 -8.48 -0.60 -14.51
N ASP A 108 -9.51 -1.10 -13.82
CA ASP A 108 -10.90 -0.66 -13.91
C ASP A 108 -11.40 -0.03 -12.59
N VAL A 109 -12.54 0.67 -12.68
CA VAL A 109 -13.22 1.24 -11.51
C VAL A 109 -13.64 0.13 -10.56
N VAL A 110 -13.17 0.21 -9.32
CA VAL A 110 -13.56 -0.72 -8.26
C VAL A 110 -15.05 -0.62 -8.01
N THR A 111 -15.74 -1.73 -8.25
CA THR A 111 -17.18 -1.84 -7.99
C THR A 111 -17.44 -2.30 -6.56
N THR A 112 -18.34 -1.59 -5.88
CA THR A 112 -18.83 -1.90 -4.54
C THR A 112 -20.23 -2.54 -4.58
N ASP A 113 -20.60 -3.10 -5.73
CA ASP A 113 -21.90 -3.76 -5.92
C ASP A 113 -22.01 -4.97 -4.98
N TYR A 114 -23.12 -5.03 -4.24
CA TYR A 114 -23.41 -6.09 -3.28
C TYR A 114 -23.40 -7.49 -3.91
N LYS A 115 -23.59 -7.61 -5.22
CA LYS A 115 -23.46 -8.91 -5.90
C LYS A 115 -22.08 -9.54 -5.75
N TYR A 116 -21.05 -8.76 -5.43
CA TYR A 116 -19.69 -9.24 -5.20
C TYR A 116 -19.34 -9.42 -3.73
N LEU A 117 -20.30 -9.37 -2.81
CA LEU A 117 -20.04 -9.64 -1.38
C LEU A 117 -19.39 -11.02 -1.16
N PHE A 118 -19.66 -12.01 -2.01
CA PHE A 118 -19.01 -13.32 -1.93
C PHE A 118 -17.49 -13.25 -2.14
N CYS A 119 -16.96 -12.19 -2.78
CA CYS A 119 -15.52 -11.98 -2.97
C CYS A 119 -14.78 -11.56 -1.70
N ILE A 120 -15.49 -11.25 -0.61
CA ILE A 120 -14.89 -10.94 0.70
C ILE A 120 -13.96 -12.07 1.16
N GLN A 121 -14.31 -13.33 0.90
CA GLN A 121 -13.48 -14.48 1.27
C GLN A 121 -12.12 -14.53 0.53
N SER A 122 -12.02 -13.91 -0.65
CA SER A 122 -10.76 -13.82 -1.41
C SER A 122 -9.98 -12.54 -1.09
N PHE A 123 -10.51 -11.67 -0.23
CA PHE A 123 -10.00 -10.31 -0.05
C PHE A 123 -8.55 -10.28 0.46
N ASN A 124 -8.23 -11.11 1.46
CA ASN A 124 -6.87 -11.16 2.00
C ASN A 124 -5.85 -11.59 0.94
N GLY A 125 -6.20 -12.55 0.07
CA GLY A 125 -5.32 -12.97 -1.03
C GLY A 125 -5.04 -11.84 -2.03
N ILE A 126 -6.05 -11.02 -2.35
CA ILE A 126 -5.90 -9.83 -3.22
C ILE A 126 -5.00 -8.80 -2.52
N ARG A 127 -5.32 -8.47 -1.27
CA ARG A 127 -4.61 -7.51 -0.45
C ARG A 127 -3.13 -7.85 -0.28
N ASP A 128 -2.81 -9.12 -0.06
CA ASP A 128 -1.44 -9.58 0.15
C ASP A 128 -0.61 -9.41 -1.13
N CYS A 129 -1.22 -9.60 -2.31
CA CYS A 129 -0.59 -9.28 -3.58
C CYS A 129 -0.25 -7.79 -3.72
N PHE A 130 -1.17 -6.91 -3.34
CA PHE A 130 -0.94 -5.46 -3.35
C PHE A 130 0.21 -5.06 -2.43
N ARG A 131 0.24 -5.62 -1.21
CA ARG A 131 1.31 -5.37 -0.24
C ARG A 131 2.67 -5.84 -0.77
N ASN A 132 2.76 -7.08 -1.25
CA ASN A 132 4.00 -7.68 -1.76
C ASN A 132 4.57 -6.90 -2.96
N HIS A 133 3.69 -6.39 -3.84
CA HIS A 133 4.12 -5.53 -4.94
C HIS A 133 4.75 -4.23 -4.40
N LEU A 134 4.09 -3.57 -3.46
CA LEU A 134 4.59 -2.34 -2.84
C LEU A 134 5.85 -2.55 -2.01
N ASP A 135 6.12 -3.74 -1.45
CA ASP A 135 7.39 -4.00 -0.77
C ASP A 135 8.60 -3.83 -1.71
N THR A 136 8.40 -4.09 -3.01
CA THR A 136 9.47 -4.06 -4.02
C THR A 136 9.39 -2.87 -4.98
N HIS A 137 8.22 -2.24 -5.12
CA HIS A 137 7.96 -1.15 -6.08
C HIS A 137 7.54 0.14 -5.39
N ALA A 138 7.62 1.26 -6.11
CA ALA A 138 7.08 2.53 -5.65
C ALA A 138 5.54 2.52 -5.72
N ASN A 139 4.89 3.39 -4.94
CA ASN A 139 3.45 3.65 -5.13
C ASN A 139 3.20 4.50 -6.41
N ILE A 140 1.93 4.79 -6.72
CA ILE A 140 1.53 5.58 -7.91
C ILE A 140 2.11 7.01 -7.97
N PHE A 141 2.69 7.52 -6.88
CA PHE A 141 3.34 8.82 -6.82
C PHE A 141 4.88 8.74 -6.79
N GLY A 142 5.46 7.54 -6.87
CA GLY A 142 6.90 7.32 -6.86
C GLY A 142 7.52 7.22 -5.46
N ASP A 143 6.74 7.14 -4.38
CA ASP A 143 7.31 7.03 -3.03
C ASP A 143 7.87 5.61 -2.79
N ASN A 144 9.15 5.52 -2.41
CA ASN A 144 9.91 4.28 -2.15
C ASN A 144 10.32 4.12 -0.68
#